data_AF-A0A0F9RIJ2-F1
#
_entry.id   AF-A0A0F9RIJ2-F1
#
_cell.length_a   1.000
_cell.length_b   1.000
_cell.length_c   1.000
_cell.angle_alpha   90.00
_cell.angle_beta   90.00
_cell.angle_gamma   90.00
#
_symmetry.space_group_name_H-M   'P 1'
#
loop_
_entity.id
_entity.type
_entity.pdbx_description
1 polymer ?
#
loop_
_entity_poly.entity_id
_entity_poly.type
_entity_poly.pdbx_seq_one_letter_code
_entity_poly.pdbx_strand_id
1 'polypeptide(L)'
;MDLFLTVKREELECRDDRMNIEEKSFYEATKLAGDKLIHYHLCENDRGIPGTGLIDWDGIFRALPEINYQGYVALESFVDMTDNMNTWVWRQLVTSGDVLIKEGAAFIRTMQE
;
A
#
# COMPACT_ATOMS: atom_id res chain seq x y z
N MET A 1 3.86 -22.38 19.33
CA MET A 1 3.83 -22.29 17.87
C MET A 1 3.54 -20.84 17.59
N ASP A 2 4.53 -20.00 17.86
CA ASP A 2 4.39 -18.55 17.92
C ASP A 2 5.54 -18.00 17.11
N LEU A 3 5.29 -17.80 15.82
CA LEU A 3 6.18 -17.02 14.96
C LEU A 3 5.63 -15.59 14.91
N PHE A 4 5.50 -14.95 16.07
CA PHE A 4 5.63 -13.50 16.12
C PHE A 4 7.10 -13.20 15.80
N LEU A 5 7.39 -13.04 14.51
CA LEU A 5 8.64 -12.48 14.05
C LEU A 5 8.79 -11.11 14.72
N THR A 6 9.70 -11.07 15.68
CA THR A 6 10.14 -9.88 16.38
C THR A 6 10.82 -8.96 15.36
N VAL A 7 10.06 -8.01 14.80
CA VAL A 7 10.63 -6.75 14.35
C VAL A 7 10.59 -5.83 15.57
N LYS A 8 11.71 -5.74 16.29
CA LYS A 8 11.94 -4.59 17.16
C LYS A 8 12.13 -3.36 16.27
N ARG A 9 11.09 -2.56 16.15
CA ARG A 9 11.09 -1.10 16.12
C ARG A 9 9.68 -0.69 16.53
N GLU A 10 9.55 0.30 17.38
CA GLU A 10 8.33 0.61 18.14
C GLU A 10 7.20 1.20 17.27
N GLU A 11 7.21 0.91 15.97
CA GLU A 11 6.52 1.62 14.90
C GLU A 11 6.24 0.64 13.73
N LEU A 12 4.97 0.51 13.30
CA LEU A 12 4.53 -0.37 12.21
C LEU A 12 4.37 0.43 10.91
N GLU A 13 4.91 -0.13 9.82
CA GLU A 13 4.76 0.37 8.45
C GLU A 13 3.98 -0.67 7.63
N CYS A 14 2.84 -0.26 7.07
CA CYS A 14 1.98 -1.11 6.24
C CYS A 14 2.23 -0.84 4.76
N ARG A 15 2.35 -1.90 3.95
CA ARG A 15 2.44 -1.80 2.49
C ARG A 15 1.46 -2.75 1.83
N ASP A 16 0.65 -2.21 0.95
CA ASP A 16 -0.46 -2.92 0.33
C ASP A 16 -0.03 -4.15 -0.47
N ASP A 17 1.04 -4.06 -1.25
CA ASP A 17 1.54 -5.18 -2.05
C ASP A 17 2.02 -6.37 -1.20
N ARG A 18 2.50 -6.10 0.02
CA ARG A 18 2.90 -7.13 0.99
C ARG A 18 1.70 -7.68 1.75
N MET A 19 0.80 -6.80 2.18
CA MET A 19 -0.44 -7.19 2.84
C MET A 19 -1.31 -8.05 1.93
N ASN A 20 -1.30 -7.80 0.62
CA ASN A 20 -2.01 -8.60 -0.37
C ASN A 20 -1.58 -10.07 -0.41
N ILE A 21 -0.34 -10.37 -0.03
CA ILE A 21 0.19 -11.74 -0.01
C ILE A 21 -0.03 -12.38 1.36
N GLU A 22 0.28 -11.64 2.43
CA GLU A 22 0.39 -12.21 3.78
C GLU A 22 -0.91 -12.10 4.59
N GLU A 23 -1.68 -11.02 4.41
CA GLU A 23 -2.87 -10.74 5.22
C GLU A 23 -4.14 -11.30 4.58
N LYS A 24 -5.11 -11.68 5.42
CA LYS A 24 -6.42 -12.17 4.95
C LYS A 24 -7.43 -11.06 4.68
N SER A 25 -7.19 -9.88 5.24
CA SER A 25 -8.05 -8.71 5.10
C SER A 25 -7.25 -7.45 5.36
N PHE A 26 -7.27 -6.52 4.41
CA PHE A 26 -6.62 -5.21 4.56
C PHE A 26 -7.26 -4.38 5.67
N TYR A 27 -8.59 -4.42 5.76
CA TYR A 27 -9.35 -3.73 6.79
C TYR A 27 -8.97 -4.23 8.19
N GLU A 28 -9.04 -5.55 8.45
CA GLU A 28 -8.74 -6.10 9.78
C GLU A 28 -7.26 -5.89 10.17
N ALA A 29 -6.33 -6.06 9.22
CA ALA A 29 -4.91 -5.83 9.45
C ALA A 29 -4.62 -4.37 9.80
N THR A 30 -5.23 -3.42 9.07
CA THR A 30 -5.10 -1.98 9.35
C THR A 30 -5.69 -1.63 10.71
N LYS A 31 -6.85 -2.19 11.07
CA LYS A 31 -7.45 -2.01 12.39
C LYS A 31 -6.59 -2.56 13.51
N LEU A 32 -5.96 -3.72 13.30
CA LEU A 32 -5.10 -4.37 14.27
C LEU A 32 -3.80 -3.57 14.50
N ALA A 33 -3.28 -2.90 13.47
CA ALA A 33 -2.13 -2.02 13.59
C ALA A 33 -2.41 -0.84 14.54
N GLY A 34 -3.62 -0.26 14.46
CA GLY A 34 -4.12 0.71 15.43
C GLY A 34 -3.18 1.90 15.64
N ASP A 35 -2.89 2.21 16.90
CA ASP A 35 -2.02 3.32 17.32
C ASP A 35 -0.53 3.11 17.01
N LYS A 36 -0.13 1.89 16.63
CA LYS A 36 1.25 1.57 16.27
C LYS A 36 1.55 1.86 14.80
N LEU A 37 0.52 2.12 13.99
CA LEU A 37 0.69 2.46 12.58
C LEU A 37 1.28 3.86 12.45
N ILE A 38 2.49 3.95 11.91
CA ILE A 38 3.20 5.23 11.72
C ILE A 38 3.19 5.72 10.28
N HIS A 39 3.12 4.80 9.33
CA HIS A 39 3.23 5.10 7.91
C HIS A 39 2.53 4.03 7.08
N TYR A 40 1.96 4.46 5.95
CA TYR A 40 1.23 3.59 5.02
C TYR A 40 1.75 3.82 3.60
N HIS A 41 2.17 2.74 2.93
CA HIS A 41 2.52 2.76 1.52
C HIS A 41 1.34 2.26 0.70
N LEU A 42 0.79 3.16 -0.11
CA LEU A 42 -0.26 2.88 -1.08
C LEU A 42 0.39 2.30 -2.33
N CYS A 43 0.17 1.01 -2.57
CA CYS A 43 0.80 0.28 -3.66
C CYS A 43 -0.17 -0.77 -4.22
N GLU A 44 -0.48 -0.71 -5.52
CA GLU A 44 -1.38 -1.70 -6.11
C GLU A 44 -0.76 -3.12 -6.11
N ASN A 45 -1.58 -4.17 -6.24
CA ASN A 45 -1.13 -5.56 -6.11
C ASN A 45 -0.03 -5.95 -7.13
N ASP A 46 0.00 -5.29 -8.28
CA ASP A 46 1.02 -5.44 -9.32
C ASP A 46 2.03 -4.29 -9.36
N ARG A 47 1.92 -3.36 -8.39
CA ARG A 47 2.68 -2.13 -8.23
C ARG A 47 2.47 -1.10 -9.34
N GLY A 48 1.38 -1.21 -10.08
CA GLY A 48 0.93 -0.24 -11.07
C GLY A 48 0.19 0.94 -10.45
N ILE A 49 -0.79 1.47 -11.18
CA ILE A 49 -1.60 2.62 -10.74
C ILE A 49 -2.64 2.15 -9.71
N PRO A 50 -2.74 2.78 -8.53
CA PRO A 50 -3.81 2.51 -7.57
C PRO A 50 -5.20 2.52 -8.21
N GLY A 51 -6.03 1.53 -7.86
CA GLY A 51 -7.40 1.39 -8.34
C GLY A 51 -7.54 0.61 -9.65
N THR A 52 -6.43 0.07 -10.19
CA THR A 52 -6.44 -0.73 -11.42
C THR A 52 -6.27 -2.23 -11.16
N GLY A 53 -6.10 -2.63 -9.90
CA GLY A 53 -5.83 -4.00 -9.50
C GLY A 53 -6.83 -4.56 -8.50
N LEU A 54 -6.32 -5.30 -7.51
CA LEU A 54 -7.09 -6.14 -6.60
C LEU A 54 -6.99 -5.71 -5.13
N ILE A 55 -6.22 -4.67 -4.81
CA ILE A 55 -6.14 -4.16 -3.44
C ILE A 55 -7.53 -3.67 -2.99
N ASP A 56 -7.89 -4.02 -1.75
CA ASP A 56 -9.13 -3.60 -1.10
C ASP A 56 -9.01 -2.16 -0.57
N TRP A 57 -9.01 -1.21 -1.50
CA TRP A 57 -8.90 0.22 -1.19
C TRP A 57 -10.05 0.70 -0.28
N ASP A 58 -11.28 0.24 -0.50
CA ASP A 58 -12.42 0.56 0.35
C ASP A 58 -12.20 0.12 1.80
N GLY A 59 -11.69 -1.11 1.99
CA GLY A 59 -11.34 -1.63 3.31
C GLY A 59 -10.26 -0.79 4.01
N ILE A 60 -9.21 -0.39 3.29
CA ILE A 60 -8.13 0.44 3.83
C ILE A 60 -8.65 1.82 4.23
N PHE A 61 -9.30 2.53 3.30
CA PHE A 61 -9.79 3.89 3.53
C PHE A 61 -10.96 3.96 4.52
N ARG A 62 -11.66 2.86 4.76
CA ARG A 62 -12.59 2.72 5.89
C ARG A 62 -11.88 2.50 7.23
N ALA A 63 -10.82 1.69 7.27
CA ALA A 63 -10.10 1.37 8.51
C ALA A 63 -9.30 2.56 9.07
N LEU A 64 -8.66 3.35 8.21
CA LEU A 64 -7.78 4.46 8.63
C LEU A 64 -8.50 5.50 9.51
N PRO A 65 -9.71 6.00 9.16
CA PRO A 65 -10.48 6.87 10.04
C PRO A 65 -10.92 6.20 11.34
N GLU A 66 -11.26 4.92 11.31
CA GLU A 66 -11.71 4.17 12.50
C GLU A 66 -10.62 4.04 13.57
N ILE A 67 -9.35 3.97 13.16
CA ILE A 67 -8.20 3.99 14.08
C ILE A 67 -7.68 5.41 14.36
N ASN A 68 -8.36 6.44 13.85
CA ASN A 68 -7.95 7.85 13.94
C ASN A 68 -6.52 8.08 13.43
N TYR A 69 -6.15 7.44 12.31
CA TYR A 69 -4.84 7.62 11.71
C TYR A 69 -4.67 9.04 11.18
N GLN A 70 -3.64 9.75 11.66
CA GLN A 70 -3.29 11.13 11.26
C GLN A 70 -1.90 11.20 10.59
N GLY A 71 -1.29 10.05 10.31
CA GLY A 71 0.03 9.97 9.71
C GLY A 71 0.01 10.22 8.20
N TYR A 72 1.20 10.21 7.60
CA TYR A 72 1.34 10.36 6.16
C TYR A 72 1.12 9.04 5.43
N VAL A 73 0.63 9.12 4.21
CA VAL A 73 0.61 8.01 3.26
C VAL A 73 1.53 8.33 2.09
N ALA A 74 2.23 7.33 1.56
CA ALA A 74 3.11 7.47 0.42
C ALA A 74 2.62 6.60 -0.73
N LEU A 75 2.57 7.13 -1.94
CA LEU A 75 2.34 6.35 -3.15
C LEU A 75 3.65 5.67 -3.56
N GLU A 76 3.72 4.35 -3.47
CA GLU A 76 4.87 3.53 -3.89
C GLU A 76 4.50 2.76 -5.16
N SER A 77 5.33 2.85 -6.21
CA SER A 77 5.13 2.13 -7.48
C SER A 77 6.43 2.11 -8.30
N PHE A 78 6.47 1.26 -9.33
CA PHE A 78 7.59 1.13 -10.25
C PHE A 78 7.18 1.50 -11.68
N VAL A 79 7.85 2.51 -12.23
CA VAL A 79 7.59 3.02 -13.59
C VAL A 79 8.45 2.31 -14.63
N ASP A 80 9.71 2.04 -14.28
CA ASP A 80 10.68 1.54 -15.23
C ASP A 80 10.70 0.01 -15.28
N MET A 81 10.61 -0.53 -16.49
CA MET A 81 11.08 -1.88 -16.76
C MET A 81 12.61 -1.83 -16.77
N THR A 82 13.23 -2.36 -15.73
CA THR A 82 14.68 -2.32 -15.56
C THR A 82 15.25 -3.73 -15.54
N ASP A 83 16.47 -3.90 -16.05
CA ASP A 83 17.26 -5.12 -15.85
C ASP A 83 17.75 -5.28 -14.39
N ASN A 84 17.38 -4.34 -13.50
CA ASN A 84 17.65 -4.41 -12.08
C ASN A 84 16.78 -5.49 -11.44
N MET A 85 17.37 -6.66 -11.22
CA MET A 85 16.75 -7.80 -10.58
C MET A 85 16.29 -7.56 -9.12
N ASN A 86 16.48 -6.37 -8.53
CA ASN A 86 16.00 -6.08 -7.18
C ASN A 86 14.52 -5.67 -7.11
N THR A 87 13.90 -5.29 -8.23
CA THR A 87 12.50 -4.83 -8.25
C THR A 87 11.52 -5.90 -8.73
N TRP A 88 12.01 -6.92 -9.43
CA TRP A 88 11.23 -8.01 -10.04
C TRP A 88 10.08 -7.52 -10.94
N VAL A 89 10.30 -6.39 -11.63
CA VAL A 89 9.34 -5.81 -12.59
C VAL A 89 9.71 -6.25 -14.00
N TRP A 90 8.95 -7.19 -14.54
CA TRP A 90 9.23 -7.83 -15.85
C TRP A 90 8.37 -7.30 -17.00
N ARG A 91 7.48 -6.35 -16.73
CA ARG A 91 6.52 -5.81 -17.69
C ARG A 91 6.33 -4.31 -17.47
N GLN A 92 5.93 -3.59 -18.53
CA GLN A 92 5.63 -2.17 -18.41
C GLN A 92 4.31 -2.02 -17.66
N LEU A 93 4.36 -1.51 -16.42
CA LEU A 93 3.19 -1.32 -15.56
C LEU A 93 2.49 0.00 -15.84
N VAL A 94 3.27 1.06 -16.06
CA VAL A 94 2.78 2.42 -16.29
C VAL A 94 3.56 3.06 -17.43
N THR A 95 2.93 3.93 -18.22
CA THR A 95 3.57 4.57 -19.38
C THR A 95 4.61 5.64 -19.01
N SER A 96 4.43 6.33 -17.88
CA SER A 96 5.40 7.27 -17.31
C SER A 96 5.15 7.54 -15.83
N GLY A 97 6.13 8.13 -15.14
CA GLY A 97 5.97 8.56 -13.75
C GLY A 97 4.93 9.67 -13.58
N ASP A 98 4.82 10.56 -14.56
CA ASP A 98 3.79 11.62 -14.54
C ASP A 98 2.37 11.04 -14.59
N VAL A 99 2.17 10.00 -15.41
CA VAL A 99 0.88 9.28 -15.50
C VAL A 99 0.57 8.59 -14.18
N LEU A 100 1.54 7.87 -13.61
CA LEU A 100 1.41 7.22 -12.30
C LEU A 100 0.95 8.21 -11.23
N ILE A 101 1.67 9.34 -11.07
CA ILE A 101 1.36 10.32 -10.03
C ILE A 101 0.00 10.98 -10.28
N LYS A 102 -0.30 11.35 -11.53
CA LYS A 102 -1.55 12.03 -11.86
C LYS A 102 -2.77 11.14 -11.63
N GLU A 103 -2.74 9.92 -12.15
CA GLU A 103 -3.87 9.00 -12.05
C GLU A 103 -3.99 8.40 -10.65
N GLY A 104 -2.87 8.01 -10.04
CA GLY A 104 -2.85 7.50 -8.67
C GLY A 104 -3.32 8.54 -7.65
N ALA A 105 -2.87 9.80 -7.76
CA ALA A 105 -3.35 10.85 -6.87
C ALA A 105 -4.82 11.20 -7.11
N ALA A 106 -5.31 11.13 -8.35
CA ALA A 106 -6.72 11.34 -8.65
C ALA A 106 -7.58 10.25 -7.98
N PHE A 107 -7.20 8.99 -8.11
CA PHE A 107 -7.87 7.87 -7.45
C PHE A 107 -7.85 7.99 -5.92
N ILE A 108 -6.68 8.28 -5.32
CA ILE A 108 -6.59 8.44 -3.86
C ILE A 108 -7.51 9.56 -3.36
N ARG A 109 -7.65 10.66 -4.11
CA ARG A 109 -8.56 11.75 -3.72
C ARG A 109 -10.02 11.30 -3.70
N THR A 110 -10.45 10.44 -4.63
CA THR A 110 -11.83 9.93 -4.61
C THR A 110 -12.11 9.02 -3.42
N MET A 111 -11.07 8.43 -2.81
CA MET A 111 -11.19 7.61 -1.60
C MET A 111 -11.22 8.42 -0.30
N GLN A 112 -10.88 9.72 -0.37
CA GLN A 112 -10.86 10.62 0.78
C GLN A 112 -12.16 11.45 0.95
N GLU A 113 -13.09 11.32 0.00
CA GLU A 113 -14.40 12.00 0.00
C GLU A 113 -15.43 11.21 0.82
#